data_AF-A0A5E4QK63-F1
#
_entry.id   AF-A0A5E4QK63-F1
#
_cell.length_a   1.000
_cell.length_b   1.000
_cell.length_c   1.000
_cell.angle_alpha   90.00
_cell.angle_beta   90.00
_cell.angle_gamma   90.00
#
_symmetry.space_group_name_H-M   'P 1'
#
loop_
_entity.id
_entity.type
_entity.pdbx_description
1 polymer ?
#
loop_
_entity_poly.entity_id
_entity_poly.type
_entity_poly.pdbx_seq_one_letter_code
_entity_poly.pdbx_strand_id
1 'polypeptide(L)'
;MSSTLNRQNIGLSLIYHNVRGLRTKTNIFFNNLSISQIDIALITESWLCPSILDSELCDSARFDVFRRDRTTSGDAFGGGVLIACARRFGARRRFDLEHDDLECMCISIPARTLGSLCDLSIICAYIPPNQILPSRIQKLCEILSQLFNPHPDDHFILAGDFNLPCIDWKQGHPILLKKGSIIQNTATELLNLTAFLGQLLATLPGPFLVLGDFNCELMTDILDSLNIPSLIAELIAFELML
;
A
#
# COMPACT_ATOMS: atom_id res chain seq x y z
N MET A 1 24.77 26.45 -23.90
CA MET A 1 23.48 26.73 -23.24
C MET A 1 22.96 25.42 -22.69
N SER A 2 23.31 25.12 -21.44
CA SER A 2 22.78 23.95 -20.72
C SER A 2 21.54 24.44 -19.98
N SER A 3 20.35 24.10 -20.46
CA SER A 3 19.10 24.39 -19.74
C SER A 3 18.97 23.37 -18.63
N THR A 4 19.44 23.72 -17.44
CA THR A 4 19.09 23.03 -16.20
C THR A 4 17.58 23.18 -16.02
N LEU A 5 16.81 22.17 -16.45
CA LEU A 5 15.40 22.08 -16.13
C LEU A 5 15.29 22.07 -14.61
N ASN A 6 14.76 23.15 -14.04
CA ASN A 6 14.26 23.16 -12.67
C ASN A 6 13.20 22.06 -12.57
N ARG A 7 13.60 20.86 -12.12
CA ARG A 7 12.64 19.83 -11.72
C ARG A 7 11.92 20.39 -10.49
N GLN A 8 10.69 20.84 -10.67
CA GLN A 8 9.81 21.08 -9.53
C GLN A 8 9.63 19.74 -8.81
N ASN A 9 9.90 19.72 -7.51
CA ASN A 9 9.62 18.56 -6.67
C ASN A 9 8.12 18.31 -6.64
N ILE A 10 7.67 17.22 -7.25
CA ILE A 10 6.30 16.72 -7.16
C ILE A 10 6.19 15.88 -5.88
N GLY A 11 5.67 16.49 -4.81
CA GLY A 11 5.12 15.79 -3.63
C GLY A 11 4.22 14.65 -4.05
N LEU A 12 4.44 13.44 -3.53
CA LEU A 12 3.47 12.35 -3.65
C LEU A 12 2.82 12.11 -2.28
N SER A 13 1.52 12.39 -2.20
CA SER A 13 0.73 12.27 -0.95
C SER A 13 -0.02 10.94 -0.90
N LEU A 14 0.31 10.09 0.06
CA LEU A 14 -0.30 8.77 0.23
C LEU A 14 -1.11 8.71 1.53
N ILE A 15 -2.18 7.92 1.58
CA ILE A 15 -2.86 7.51 2.81
C ILE A 15 -3.08 6.00 2.83
N TYR A 16 -2.97 5.39 4.01
CA TYR A 16 -3.42 4.03 4.27
C TYR A 16 -4.51 4.02 5.34
N HIS A 17 -5.56 3.23 5.16
CA HIS A 17 -6.58 3.03 6.17
C HIS A 17 -7.24 1.64 6.10
N ASN A 18 -7.30 0.94 7.24
CA ASN A 18 -8.23 -0.18 7.40
C ASN A 18 -9.60 0.41 7.79
N VAL A 19 -10.55 0.32 6.87
CA VAL A 19 -11.81 1.07 6.97
C VAL A 19 -12.94 0.30 7.66
N ARG A 20 -12.79 -1.02 7.81
CA ARG A 20 -13.80 -1.93 8.38
C ARG A 20 -15.21 -1.71 7.81
N GLY A 21 -15.31 -1.47 6.51
CA GLY A 21 -16.55 -1.28 5.78
C GLY A 21 -16.76 0.12 5.19
N LEU A 22 -16.69 0.18 3.86
CA LEU A 22 -16.91 1.39 3.07
C LEU A 22 -18.33 1.49 2.49
N ARG A 23 -19.08 0.38 2.43
CA ARG A 23 -20.37 0.29 1.74
C ARG A 23 -21.41 1.34 2.18
N THR A 24 -21.46 1.67 3.46
CA THR A 24 -22.40 2.66 4.00
C THR A 24 -21.82 4.09 4.02
N LYS A 25 -20.59 4.26 3.54
CA LYS A 25 -19.78 5.47 3.70
C LYS A 25 -19.20 5.97 2.37
N THR A 26 -19.66 5.43 1.23
CA THR A 26 -19.17 5.78 -0.11
C THR A 26 -19.23 7.28 -0.38
N ASN A 27 -20.33 7.95 -0.04
CA ASN A 27 -20.47 9.41 -0.19
C ASN A 27 -19.44 10.19 0.65
N ILE A 28 -19.20 9.75 1.88
CA ILE A 28 -18.24 10.42 2.79
C ILE A 28 -16.82 10.25 2.23
N PHE A 29 -16.47 9.03 1.82
CA PHE A 29 -15.20 8.70 1.19
C PHE A 29 -14.97 9.50 -0.10
N PHE A 30 -15.96 9.54 -1.00
CA PHE A 30 -15.91 10.32 -2.24
C PHE A 30 -15.64 11.80 -1.96
N ASN A 31 -16.41 12.40 -1.05
CA ASN A 31 -16.28 13.82 -0.72
C ASN A 31 -14.91 14.14 -0.12
N ASN A 32 -14.46 13.32 0.84
CA ASN A 32 -13.17 13.51 1.50
C ASN A 32 -12.00 13.33 0.56
N LEU A 33 -12.04 12.32 -0.32
CA LEU A 33 -11.06 12.23 -1.39
C LEU A 33 -11.12 13.51 -2.23
N SER A 34 -12.30 13.92 -2.71
CA SER A 34 -12.47 15.04 -3.66
C SER A 34 -11.90 16.37 -3.16
N ILE A 35 -11.99 16.65 -1.85
CA ILE A 35 -11.44 17.88 -1.26
C ILE A 35 -9.98 17.75 -0.81
N SER A 36 -9.48 16.53 -0.64
CA SER A 36 -8.08 16.28 -0.27
C SER A 36 -7.11 16.50 -1.43
N GLN A 37 -5.85 16.81 -1.10
CA GLN A 37 -4.70 16.81 -2.03
C GLN A 37 -3.99 15.45 -2.06
N ILE A 38 -4.68 14.38 -1.66
CA ILE A 38 -4.13 13.02 -1.66
C ILE A 38 -3.96 12.57 -3.11
N ASP A 39 -2.90 11.80 -3.33
CA ASP A 39 -2.59 11.18 -4.60
C ASP A 39 -2.92 9.71 -4.64
N ILE A 40 -2.71 9.02 -3.53
CA ILE A 40 -2.90 7.58 -3.44
C ILE A 40 -3.60 7.25 -2.12
N ALA A 41 -4.72 6.53 -2.19
CA ALA A 41 -5.39 5.98 -1.02
C ALA A 41 -5.37 4.45 -1.06
N LEU A 42 -4.80 3.85 -0.02
CA LEU A 42 -4.68 2.40 0.17
C LEU A 42 -5.67 1.97 1.24
N ILE A 43 -6.63 1.14 0.87
CA ILE A 43 -7.77 0.79 1.70
C ILE A 43 -7.82 -0.72 1.86
N THR A 44 -7.82 -1.18 3.11
CA THR A 44 -8.10 -2.57 3.49
C THR A 44 -9.44 -2.68 4.18
N GLU A 45 -10.05 -3.85 4.14
CA GLU A 45 -11.41 -4.07 4.66
C GLU A 45 -12.45 -3.11 4.05
N SER A 46 -12.38 -2.91 2.73
CA SER A 46 -13.34 -2.06 2.01
C SER A 46 -14.78 -2.58 2.14
N TRP A 47 -14.94 -3.90 2.27
CA TRP A 47 -16.20 -4.63 2.27
C TRP A 47 -17.08 -4.32 1.05
N LEU A 48 -16.48 -3.78 -0.03
CA LEU A 48 -17.18 -3.45 -1.25
C LEU A 48 -17.63 -4.72 -1.98
N CYS A 49 -18.55 -4.53 -2.92
CA CYS A 49 -19.02 -5.57 -3.80
C CYS A 49 -19.17 -5.03 -5.23
N PRO A 50 -19.23 -5.93 -6.24
CA PRO A 50 -19.26 -5.51 -7.65
C PRO A 50 -20.43 -4.59 -8.04
N SER A 51 -21.49 -4.49 -7.22
CA SER A 51 -22.61 -3.60 -7.47
C SER A 51 -22.33 -2.13 -7.15
N ILE A 52 -21.27 -1.83 -6.38
CA ILE A 52 -20.82 -0.44 -6.13
C ILE A 52 -19.87 -0.05 -7.25
N LEU A 53 -20.18 0.98 -8.02
CA LEU A 53 -19.34 1.46 -9.12
C LEU A 53 -18.15 2.26 -8.60
N ASP A 54 -17.03 2.23 -9.33
CA ASP A 54 -15.84 3.00 -8.96
C ASP A 54 -16.12 4.52 -8.91
N SER A 55 -17.04 5.00 -9.76
CA SER A 55 -17.50 6.40 -9.77
C SER A 55 -18.29 6.80 -8.52
N GLU A 56 -18.76 5.85 -7.71
CA GLU A 56 -19.37 6.12 -6.40
C GLU A 56 -18.30 6.30 -5.31
N LEU A 57 -17.04 5.94 -5.58
CA LEU A 57 -15.94 5.97 -4.62
C LEU A 57 -15.05 7.19 -4.80
N CYS A 58 -14.84 7.64 -6.03
CA CYS A 58 -14.05 8.83 -6.32
C CYS A 58 -14.37 9.43 -7.69
N ASP A 59 -14.00 10.70 -7.88
CA ASP A 59 -14.07 11.37 -9.18
C ASP A 59 -13.16 10.67 -10.22
N SER A 60 -13.80 10.04 -11.21
CA SER A 60 -13.15 9.34 -12.33
C SER A 60 -12.24 10.22 -13.21
N ALA A 61 -12.42 11.55 -13.18
CA ALA A 61 -11.51 12.46 -13.86
C ALA A 61 -10.16 12.58 -13.13
N ARG A 62 -10.15 12.31 -11.83
CA ARG A 62 -9.01 12.53 -10.94
C ARG A 62 -8.33 11.23 -10.51
N PHE A 63 -9.08 10.13 -10.37
CA PHE A 63 -8.59 8.86 -9.82
C PHE A 63 -8.91 7.67 -10.73
N ASP A 64 -7.95 6.75 -10.80
CA ASP A 64 -8.16 5.37 -11.22
C ASP A 64 -8.32 4.49 -9.97
N VAL A 65 -9.32 3.60 -9.98
CA VAL A 65 -9.60 2.67 -8.89
C VAL A 65 -9.15 1.27 -9.28
N PHE A 66 -8.31 0.68 -8.44
CA PHE A 66 -7.87 -0.70 -8.54
C PHE A 66 -8.32 -1.43 -7.28
N ARG A 67 -9.29 -2.33 -7.41
CA ARG A 67 -9.85 -3.01 -6.24
C ARG A 67 -10.02 -4.50 -6.45
N ARG A 68 -10.09 -5.19 -5.33
CA ARG A 68 -10.37 -6.60 -5.25
C ARG A 68 -11.39 -6.83 -4.14
N ASP A 69 -12.62 -7.04 -4.54
CA ASP A 69 -13.76 -7.27 -3.66
C ASP A 69 -13.81 -8.75 -3.25
N ARG A 70 -14.23 -9.03 -2.02
CA ARG A 70 -14.48 -10.41 -1.57
C ARG A 70 -15.86 -10.84 -2.08
N THR A 71 -15.89 -11.84 -2.95
CA THR A 71 -17.13 -12.31 -3.61
C THR A 71 -17.65 -13.65 -3.08
N THR A 72 -16.94 -14.30 -2.16
CA THR A 72 -17.30 -15.63 -1.64
C THR A 72 -18.45 -15.55 -0.63
N SER A 73 -19.52 -16.28 -0.91
CA SER A 73 -20.79 -16.29 -0.17
C SER A 73 -20.76 -16.97 1.22
N GLY A 74 -19.60 -17.49 1.65
CA GLY A 74 -19.44 -18.22 2.92
C GLY A 74 -18.88 -17.38 4.09
N ASP A 75 -18.11 -16.34 3.78
CA ASP A 75 -17.54 -15.41 4.76
C ASP A 75 -18.39 -14.13 4.74
N ALA A 76 -19.56 -14.20 5.38
CA ALA A 76 -20.68 -13.28 5.13
C ALA A 76 -20.39 -11.78 5.37
N PHE A 77 -19.28 -11.40 5.99
CA PHE A 77 -18.91 -10.00 6.20
C PHE A 77 -17.39 -9.83 6.23
N GLY A 78 -16.87 -8.89 5.45
CA GLY A 78 -15.51 -8.37 5.63
C GLY A 78 -14.55 -8.53 4.46
N GLY A 79 -13.38 -7.89 4.58
CA GLY A 79 -12.28 -7.99 3.63
C GLY A 79 -12.35 -7.06 2.42
N GLY A 80 -11.58 -7.40 1.40
CA GLY A 80 -11.41 -6.60 0.19
C GLY A 80 -10.34 -5.52 0.34
N VAL A 81 -9.68 -5.21 -0.78
CA VAL A 81 -8.64 -4.19 -0.86
C VAL A 81 -8.92 -3.23 -2.02
N LEU A 82 -8.54 -1.97 -1.85
CA LEU A 82 -8.71 -0.93 -2.86
C LEU A 82 -7.50 0.01 -2.86
N ILE A 83 -7.03 0.35 -4.05
CA ILE A 83 -6.08 1.42 -4.31
C ILE A 83 -6.78 2.44 -5.20
N ALA A 84 -7.00 3.65 -4.69
CA ALA A 84 -7.35 4.79 -5.53
C ALA A 84 -6.05 5.55 -5.82
N CYS A 85 -5.67 5.67 -7.09
CA CYS A 85 -4.46 6.37 -7.51
C CYS A 85 -4.80 7.52 -8.45
N ALA A 86 -4.18 8.68 -8.25
CA ALA A 86 -4.41 9.83 -9.10
C ALA A 86 -4.04 9.52 -10.55
N ARG A 87 -5.00 9.73 -11.45
CA ARG A 87 -4.95 9.31 -12.86
C ARG A 87 -3.74 9.88 -13.63
N ARG A 88 -3.22 11.03 -13.19
CA ARG A 88 -2.01 11.65 -13.75
C ARG A 88 -0.76 10.77 -13.66
N PHE A 89 -0.73 9.82 -12.72
CA PHE A 89 0.36 8.87 -12.56
C PHE A 89 0.31 7.72 -13.57
N GLY A 90 -0.81 7.52 -14.27
CA GLY A 90 -0.93 6.46 -15.28
C GLY A 90 -0.58 5.07 -14.74
N ALA A 91 -1.04 4.78 -13.52
CA ALA A 91 -0.78 3.54 -12.80
C ALA A 91 -1.29 2.31 -13.59
N ARG A 92 -0.59 1.19 -13.44
CA ARG A 92 -0.90 -0.06 -14.14
C ARG A 92 -1.09 -1.19 -13.14
N ARG A 93 -2.23 -1.87 -13.21
CA ARG A 93 -2.49 -3.07 -12.41
C ARG A 93 -1.58 -4.23 -12.85
N ARG A 94 -0.95 -4.90 -11.89
CA ARG A 94 -0.08 -6.07 -12.07
C ARG A 94 -0.87 -7.36 -11.91
N PHE A 95 -1.67 -7.67 -12.93
CA PHE A 95 -2.49 -8.90 -12.96
C PHE A 95 -1.65 -10.18 -12.86
N ASP A 96 -0.39 -10.13 -13.29
CA ASP A 96 0.56 -11.24 -13.22
C ASP A 96 0.94 -11.65 -11.79
N LEU A 97 0.64 -10.81 -10.79
CA LEU A 97 0.97 -11.02 -9.38
C LEU A 97 -0.26 -11.35 -8.52
N GLU A 98 -1.43 -11.49 -9.13
CA GLU A 98 -2.67 -11.74 -8.40
C GLU A 98 -2.92 -13.23 -8.16
N HIS A 99 -3.27 -13.58 -6.93
CA HIS A 99 -3.62 -14.94 -6.53
C HIS A 99 -5.02 -14.99 -5.95
N ASP A 100 -5.90 -15.89 -6.41
CA ASP A 100 -7.32 -15.99 -6.02
C ASP A 100 -7.58 -16.05 -4.51
N ASP A 101 -6.65 -16.58 -3.73
CA ASP A 101 -6.79 -16.78 -2.29
C ASP A 101 -6.08 -15.74 -1.41
N LEU A 102 -5.49 -14.71 -2.03
CA LEU A 102 -4.81 -13.60 -1.35
C LEU A 102 -5.51 -12.28 -1.68
N GLU A 103 -5.97 -11.54 -0.67
CA GLU A 103 -6.53 -10.19 -0.87
C GLU A 103 -5.40 -9.18 -0.99
N CYS A 104 -4.81 -9.12 -2.18
CA CYS A 104 -3.69 -8.26 -2.51
C CYS A 104 -3.96 -7.58 -3.86
N MET A 105 -3.66 -6.28 -3.91
CA MET A 105 -3.69 -5.45 -5.13
C MET A 105 -2.29 -4.89 -5.35
N CYS A 106 -1.78 -5.05 -6.57
CA CYS A 106 -0.48 -4.49 -6.95
C CYS A 106 -0.65 -3.57 -8.17
N ILE A 107 -0.10 -2.36 -8.07
CA ILE A 107 0.01 -1.43 -9.18
C ILE A 107 1.47 -1.00 -9.38
N SER A 108 1.83 -0.64 -10.61
CA SER A 108 3.09 0.05 -10.90
C SER A 108 2.82 1.44 -11.46
N ILE A 109 3.59 2.42 -10.99
CA ILE A 109 3.59 3.79 -11.45
C ILE A 109 4.91 4.04 -12.18
N PRO A 110 4.88 4.45 -13.45
CA PRO A 110 6.09 4.68 -14.22
C PRO A 110 6.94 5.86 -13.72
N ALA A 111 8.26 5.72 -13.79
CA ALA A 111 9.25 6.74 -13.43
C ALA A 111 8.98 8.09 -14.12
N ARG A 112 8.63 8.04 -15.42
CA ARG A 112 8.35 9.22 -16.24
C ARG A 112 7.23 10.10 -15.70
N THR A 113 6.20 9.51 -15.09
CA THR A 113 5.05 10.23 -14.53
C THR A 113 5.31 10.70 -13.10
N LEU A 114 6.31 10.12 -12.43
CA LEU A 114 6.79 10.54 -11.12
C LEU A 114 7.87 11.63 -11.20
N GLY A 115 8.46 11.86 -12.38
CA GLY A 115 9.69 12.65 -12.49
C GLY A 115 10.90 11.95 -11.87
N SER A 116 10.82 10.63 -11.66
CA SER A 116 11.85 9.77 -11.08
C SER A 116 12.67 9.08 -12.18
N LEU A 117 13.79 8.44 -11.79
CA LEU A 117 14.56 7.54 -12.63
C LEU A 117 14.08 6.09 -12.54
N CYS A 118 13.36 5.75 -11.46
CA CYS A 118 12.90 4.40 -11.17
C CYS A 118 11.38 4.35 -11.07
N ASP A 119 10.78 3.22 -11.42
CA ASP A 119 9.34 3.00 -11.28
C ASP A 119 8.99 2.83 -9.79
N LEU A 120 7.71 3.03 -9.45
CA LEU A 120 7.18 2.80 -8.10
C LEU A 120 6.12 1.70 -8.15
N SER A 121 6.38 0.59 -7.46
CA SER A 121 5.40 -0.47 -7.25
C SER A 121 4.69 -0.28 -5.91
N ILE A 122 3.37 -0.38 -5.89
CA ILE A 122 2.56 -0.24 -4.68
C ILE A 122 1.73 -1.51 -4.50
N ILE A 123 1.84 -2.10 -3.31
CA ILE A 123 1.20 -3.33 -2.91
C ILE A 123 0.29 -3.00 -1.73
N CYS A 124 -1.01 -3.23 -1.88
CA CYS A 124 -1.98 -3.13 -0.80
C CYS A 124 -2.55 -4.51 -0.49
N ALA A 125 -2.34 -5.01 0.72
CA ALA A 125 -2.77 -6.36 1.10
C ALA A 125 -3.56 -6.39 2.41
N TYR A 126 -4.57 -7.25 2.45
CA TYR A 126 -5.27 -7.65 3.67
C TYR A 126 -5.10 -9.15 3.86
N ILE A 127 -4.57 -9.56 5.01
CA ILE A 127 -4.39 -10.96 5.36
C ILE A 127 -5.24 -11.25 6.60
N PRO A 128 -6.40 -11.90 6.45
CA PRO A 128 -7.28 -12.21 7.58
C PRO A 128 -6.59 -13.05 8.68
N PRO A 129 -6.96 -12.86 9.96
CA PRO A 129 -6.39 -13.58 11.11
C PRO A 129 -6.96 -15.02 11.21
N ASN A 130 -6.77 -15.84 10.18
CA ASN A 130 -7.28 -17.21 10.13
C ASN A 130 -6.15 -18.24 10.00
N GLN A 131 -6.51 -19.54 9.99
CA GLN A 131 -5.54 -20.63 9.94
C GLN A 131 -4.68 -20.65 8.67
N ILE A 132 -5.11 -19.96 7.60
CA ILE A 132 -4.44 -19.89 6.30
C ILE A 132 -3.42 -18.75 6.25
N LEU A 133 -3.43 -17.82 7.23
CA LEU A 133 -2.54 -16.66 7.33
C LEU A 133 -1.06 -16.99 7.02
N PRO A 134 -0.43 -18.05 7.58
CA PRO A 134 0.95 -18.39 7.27
C PRO A 134 1.21 -18.57 5.77
N SER A 135 0.35 -19.32 5.09
CA SER A 135 0.47 -19.57 3.64
C SER A 135 0.22 -18.31 2.81
N ARG A 136 -0.66 -17.40 3.27
CA ARG A 136 -0.91 -16.11 2.60
C ARG A 136 0.28 -15.16 2.72
N ILE A 137 0.96 -15.14 3.86
CA ILE A 137 2.20 -14.39 4.03
C ILE A 137 3.31 -14.97 3.14
N GLN A 138 3.44 -16.29 3.06
CA GLN A 138 4.41 -16.91 2.16
C GLN A 138 4.17 -16.49 0.70
N LYS A 139 2.92 -16.51 0.24
CA LYS A 139 2.54 -16.00 -1.09
C LYS A 139 2.86 -14.52 -1.27
N LEU A 140 2.63 -13.70 -0.26
CA LEU A 140 3.03 -12.29 -0.29
C LEU A 140 4.55 -12.16 -0.45
N CYS A 141 5.36 -12.96 0.27
CA CYS A 141 6.82 -12.98 0.12
C CYS A 141 7.26 -13.40 -1.30
N GLU A 142 6.56 -14.35 -1.93
CA GLU A 142 6.79 -14.75 -3.31
C GLU A 142 6.52 -13.59 -4.29
N ILE A 143 5.40 -12.88 -4.12
CA ILE A 143 5.07 -11.68 -4.92
C ILE A 143 6.16 -10.62 -4.77
N LEU A 144 6.59 -10.33 -3.53
CA LEU A 144 7.63 -9.33 -3.27
C LEU A 144 8.96 -9.71 -3.95
N SER A 145 9.31 -11.00 -3.93
CA SER A 145 10.51 -11.49 -4.60
C SER A 145 10.42 -11.38 -6.13
N GLN A 146 9.26 -11.69 -6.72
CA GLN A 146 9.02 -11.55 -8.17
C GLN A 146 9.04 -10.09 -8.63
N LEU A 147 8.61 -9.16 -7.77
CA LEU A 147 8.65 -7.73 -8.02
C LEU A 147 10.07 -7.17 -7.94
N PHE A 148 10.80 -7.52 -6.89
CA PHE A 148 12.09 -6.92 -6.57
C PHE A 148 13.24 -7.48 -7.40
N ASN A 149 13.34 -8.81 -7.53
CA ASN A 149 14.52 -9.45 -8.14
C ASN A 149 14.86 -8.92 -9.55
N PRO A 150 13.87 -8.64 -10.43
CA PRO A 150 14.15 -8.08 -11.75
C PRO A 150 14.43 -6.57 -11.73
N HIS A 151 14.05 -5.86 -10.66
CA HIS A 151 14.03 -4.41 -10.56
C HIS A 151 14.59 -3.90 -9.21
N PRO A 152 15.87 -4.17 -8.89
CA PRO A 152 16.45 -3.87 -7.58
C PRO A 152 16.55 -2.36 -7.27
N ASP A 153 16.53 -1.52 -8.30
CA ASP A 153 16.62 -0.06 -8.17
C ASP A 153 15.25 0.63 -8.11
N ASP A 154 14.16 -0.09 -8.39
CA ASP A 154 12.80 0.44 -8.33
C ASP A 154 12.35 0.67 -6.90
N HIS A 155 11.38 1.57 -6.74
CA HIS A 155 10.77 1.88 -5.46
C HIS A 155 9.58 0.98 -5.19
N PHE A 156 9.39 0.60 -3.93
CA PHE A 156 8.32 -0.29 -3.51
C PHE A 156 7.66 0.24 -2.24
N ILE A 157 6.34 0.26 -2.23
CA ILE A 157 5.52 0.52 -1.05
C ILE A 157 4.63 -0.70 -0.82
N LEU A 158 4.83 -1.38 0.30
CA LEU A 158 3.95 -2.43 0.79
C LEU A 158 3.12 -1.87 1.94
N ALA A 159 1.79 -1.80 1.79
CA ALA A 159 0.91 -1.36 2.85
C ALA A 159 -0.21 -2.37 3.11
N GLY A 160 -0.65 -2.50 4.35
CA GLY A 160 -1.73 -3.43 4.64
C GLY A 160 -2.01 -3.70 6.10
N ASP A 161 -3.05 -4.51 6.30
CA ASP A 161 -3.30 -5.18 7.56
C ASP A 161 -2.99 -6.66 7.39
N PHE A 162 -1.83 -7.04 7.91
CA PHE A 162 -1.28 -8.39 7.81
C PHE A 162 -1.77 -9.31 8.94
N ASN A 163 -2.53 -8.78 9.91
CA ASN A 163 -2.91 -9.47 11.14
C ASN A 163 -1.75 -10.21 11.83
N LEU A 164 -0.59 -9.54 11.91
CA LEU A 164 0.60 -10.03 12.61
C LEU A 164 0.76 -9.29 13.95
N PRO A 165 -0.02 -9.63 15.00
CA PRO A 165 0.00 -8.91 16.28
C PRO A 165 1.32 -9.09 17.05
N CYS A 166 2.19 -9.99 16.58
CA CYS A 166 3.54 -10.15 17.12
C CYS A 166 4.54 -9.14 16.55
N ILE A 167 4.12 -8.19 15.70
CA ILE A 167 4.94 -7.09 15.21
C ILE A 167 4.40 -5.79 15.82
N ASP A 168 5.27 -5.01 16.46
CA ASP A 168 5.00 -3.62 16.77
C ASP A 168 5.40 -2.75 15.57
N TRP A 169 4.42 -2.09 14.96
CA TRP A 169 4.58 -1.26 13.78
C TRP A 169 4.81 0.22 14.11
N LYS A 170 4.71 0.64 15.38
CA LYS A 170 4.55 2.05 15.78
C LYS A 170 5.80 2.93 15.73
N GLN A 171 6.99 2.36 15.60
CA GLN A 171 8.25 3.12 15.74
C GLN A 171 8.98 3.36 14.42
N GLY A 172 8.28 3.40 13.28
CA GLY A 172 8.88 3.58 11.96
C GLY A 172 9.70 2.38 11.46
N HIS A 173 10.03 1.44 12.34
CA HIS A 173 10.60 0.14 12.03
C HIS A 173 9.81 -0.96 12.72
N PRO A 174 9.45 -2.04 12.02
CA PRO A 174 8.73 -3.15 12.60
C PRO A 174 9.59 -3.92 13.61
N ILE A 175 9.11 -4.08 14.84
CA ILE A 175 9.82 -4.79 15.92
C ILE A 175 9.06 -6.06 16.29
N LEU A 176 9.73 -7.22 16.24
CA LEU A 176 9.13 -8.49 16.64
C LEU A 176 9.01 -8.59 18.18
N LEU A 177 7.79 -8.85 18.66
CA LEU A 177 7.45 -9.11 20.06
C LEU A 177 7.76 -10.59 20.41
N LYS A 178 8.14 -10.86 21.68
CA LYS A 178 8.79 -12.12 22.18
C LYS A 178 8.34 -13.45 21.56
N LYS A 179 9.30 -14.39 21.41
CA LYS A 179 9.31 -15.65 20.63
C LYS A 179 8.42 -16.82 21.12
N GLY A 180 7.96 -17.68 20.19
CA GLY A 180 7.35 -18.99 20.45
C GLY A 180 6.21 -19.52 19.54
N SER A 181 5.67 -18.78 18.54
CA SER A 181 4.50 -19.26 17.74
C SER A 181 4.73 -19.37 16.22
N ILE A 182 3.90 -20.16 15.52
CA ILE A 182 3.91 -20.26 14.05
C ILE A 182 3.75 -18.89 13.40
N ILE A 183 2.84 -18.06 13.92
CA ILE A 183 2.60 -16.69 13.46
C ILE A 183 3.87 -15.84 13.55
N GLN A 184 4.72 -16.06 14.55
CA GLN A 184 5.98 -15.34 14.69
C GLN A 184 7.06 -15.79 13.71
N ASN A 185 7.11 -17.08 13.36
CA ASN A 185 8.00 -17.55 12.30
C ASN A 185 7.62 -16.89 10.98
N THR A 186 6.33 -16.86 10.67
CA THR A 186 5.77 -16.16 9.51
C THR A 186 6.07 -14.65 9.52
N ALA A 187 5.88 -13.99 10.66
CA ALA A 187 6.25 -12.58 10.83
C ALA A 187 7.75 -12.35 10.60
N THR A 188 8.59 -13.23 11.15
CA THR A 188 10.05 -13.15 11.00
C THR A 188 10.46 -13.31 9.54
N GLU A 189 9.82 -14.21 8.79
CA GLU A 189 10.08 -14.38 7.35
C GLU A 189 9.77 -13.11 6.56
N LEU A 190 8.59 -12.51 6.78
CA LEU A 190 8.22 -11.24 6.16
C LEU A 190 9.21 -10.13 6.53
N LEU A 191 9.57 -10.00 7.82
CA LEU A 191 10.51 -8.99 8.29
C LEU A 191 11.92 -9.21 7.74
N ASN A 192 12.40 -10.44 7.67
CA ASN A 192 13.71 -10.74 7.10
C ASN A 192 13.77 -10.44 5.61
N LEU A 193 12.72 -10.79 4.85
CA LEU A 193 12.65 -10.45 3.44
C LEU A 193 12.67 -8.93 3.27
N THR A 194 11.76 -8.21 3.92
CA THR A 194 11.66 -6.76 3.81
C THR A 194 12.92 -6.03 4.31
N ALA A 195 13.56 -6.51 5.38
CA ALA A 195 14.83 -5.99 5.88
C ALA A 195 16.00 -6.32 4.96
N PHE A 196 16.05 -7.51 4.37
CA PHE A 196 17.06 -7.88 3.37
C PHE A 196 16.94 -7.00 2.13
N LEU A 197 15.71 -6.81 1.63
CA LEU A 197 15.42 -5.90 0.53
C LEU A 197 15.83 -4.46 0.87
N GLY A 198 15.63 -4.02 2.12
CA GLY A 198 16.12 -2.72 2.60
C GLY A 198 17.64 -2.64 2.78
N GLN A 199 18.30 -3.70 3.24
CA GLN A 199 19.74 -3.74 3.55
C GLN A 199 20.63 -3.94 2.32
N LEU A 200 20.15 -4.61 1.26
CA LEU A 200 20.90 -4.80 0.01
C LEU A 200 21.31 -3.45 -0.63
N LEU A 201 20.75 -2.34 -0.16
CA LEU A 201 20.85 -1.01 -0.75
C LEU A 201 21.37 0.06 0.23
N ALA A 202 21.93 -0.35 1.37
CA ALA A 202 22.36 0.52 2.48
C ALA A 202 23.65 1.35 2.21
N THR A 203 23.72 2.07 1.10
CA THR A 203 24.56 3.27 0.95
C THR A 203 23.74 4.57 0.81
N LEU A 204 22.41 4.48 0.71
CA LEU A 204 21.44 5.57 0.78
C LEU A 204 20.15 5.05 1.45
N PRO A 205 19.27 5.89 2.03
CA PRO A 205 18.04 5.38 2.64
C PRO A 205 17.18 4.73 1.53
N GLY A 206 16.89 3.44 1.71
CA GLY A 206 16.60 2.51 0.60
C GLY A 206 15.23 2.69 -0.06
N PRO A 207 14.98 2.02 -1.19
CA PRO A 207 13.80 2.22 -2.04
C PRO A 207 12.54 1.47 -1.57
N PHE A 208 12.55 0.86 -0.38
CA PHE A 208 11.53 -0.09 0.06
C PHE A 208 10.89 0.36 1.38
N LEU A 209 9.56 0.59 1.35
CA LEU A 209 8.76 1.02 2.50
C LEU A 209 7.70 -0.03 2.84
N VAL A 210 7.63 -0.43 4.11
CA VAL A 210 6.55 -1.27 4.65
C VAL A 210 5.69 -0.47 5.61
N LEU A 211 4.39 -0.45 5.35
CA LEU A 211 3.37 0.13 6.21
C LEU A 211 2.45 -0.98 6.73
N GLY A 212 2.56 -1.33 8.00
CA GLY A 212 1.68 -2.31 8.65
C GLY A 212 0.85 -1.65 9.75
N ASP A 213 -0.45 -1.93 9.78
CA ASP A 213 -1.38 -1.65 10.89
C ASP A 213 -1.18 -0.29 11.60
N PHE A 214 -1.18 0.80 10.84
CA PHE A 214 -1.15 2.17 11.37
C PHE A 214 -2.56 2.71 11.58
N ASN A 215 -2.86 3.13 12.82
CA ASN A 215 -3.90 4.14 13.06
C ASN A 215 -3.30 5.51 12.70
N CYS A 216 -3.65 6.00 11.50
CA CYS A 216 -3.68 7.37 10.96
C CYS A 216 -2.68 8.48 11.38
N GLU A 217 -1.68 8.30 12.25
CA GLU A 217 -0.86 9.42 12.77
C GLU A 217 0.64 9.35 12.44
N LEU A 218 1.14 8.34 11.71
CA LEU A 218 2.59 8.13 11.52
C LEU A 218 3.04 7.96 10.04
N MET A 219 2.39 8.66 9.11
CA MET A 219 2.71 8.51 7.68
C MET A 219 3.70 9.55 7.13
N THR A 220 3.85 10.70 7.78
CA THR A 220 4.72 11.77 7.25
C THR A 220 6.20 11.44 7.31
N ASP A 221 6.62 10.91 8.45
CA ASP A 221 8.06 10.84 8.77
C ASP A 221 8.80 9.74 8.02
N ILE A 222 8.10 8.71 7.52
CA ILE A 222 8.72 7.55 6.85
C ILE A 222 8.87 7.79 5.34
N LEU A 223 7.98 8.56 4.72
CA LEU A 223 8.00 8.83 3.29
C LEU A 223 9.14 9.79 2.90
N ASP A 224 9.46 10.78 3.74
CA ASP A 224 10.61 11.67 3.53
C ASP A 224 11.97 10.92 3.47
N SER A 225 12.03 9.70 4.01
CA SER A 225 13.24 8.87 4.04
C SER A 225 13.57 8.15 2.73
N LEU A 226 12.64 7.98 1.78
CA LEU A 226 12.88 7.21 0.56
C LEU A 226 13.83 7.89 -0.46
N ASN A 227 14.30 9.11 -0.18
CA ASN A 227 15.17 9.93 -1.03
C ASN A 227 14.73 9.99 -2.51
N ILE A 228 13.44 9.73 -2.77
CA ILE A 228 12.75 10.15 -3.96
C ILE A 228 12.77 11.67 -3.87
N PRO A 229 13.42 12.39 -4.80
CA PRO A 229 13.78 13.80 -4.62
C PRO A 229 12.64 14.72 -4.20
N SER A 230 11.40 14.26 -4.32
CA SER A 230 10.18 15.04 -4.23
C SER A 230 9.10 14.50 -3.29
N LEU A 231 9.31 13.48 -2.47
CA LEU A 231 8.23 12.95 -1.60
C LEU A 231 8.03 13.86 -0.38
N ILE A 232 6.91 14.60 -0.33
CA ILE A 232 6.43 15.31 0.87
C ILE A 232 5.17 14.58 1.29
N ALA A 233 5.20 13.98 2.47
CA ALA A 233 4.01 13.44 3.08
C ALA A 233 3.41 14.48 4.03
N GLU A 234 2.13 14.79 3.86
CA GLU A 234 1.36 15.64 4.77
C GLU A 234 0.29 14.79 5.48
N LEU A 235 0.35 14.77 6.81
CA LEU A 235 -0.68 14.21 7.68
C LEU A 235 -1.81 15.24 7.75
N ILE A 236 -2.79 15.11 6.85
CA ILE A 236 -4.11 15.67 7.15
C ILE A 236 -4.72 14.70 8.15
N ALA A 237 -5.08 15.20 9.35
CA ALA A 237 -5.81 14.43 10.35
C ALA A 237 -7.11 13.90 9.70
N PHE A 238 -7.03 12.63 9.30
CA PHE A 238 -8.00 11.96 8.44
C PHE A 238 -8.99 11.13 9.26
N GLU A 239 -9.11 11.42 10.57
CA GLU A 239 -10.05 10.79 11.51
C GLU A 239 -11.53 10.99 11.12
N LEU A 240 -11.82 11.85 10.13
CA LEU A 240 -13.18 12.14 9.66
C LEU A 240 -13.54 11.44 8.33
N MET A 241 -12.71 10.51 7.84
CA MET A 241 -12.99 9.91 6.52
C MET A 241 -14.15 8.95 6.51
N LEU A 242 -14.56 8.38 7.65
CA LEU A 242 -15.53 7.29 7.71
C LEU A 242 -16.31 7.16 9.01
#